data_AF-A0A0B7F6C5-F1
#
_entry.id   AF-A0A0B7F6C5-F1
#
_cell.length_a   1.000
_cell.length_b   1.000
_cell.length_c   1.000
_cell.angle_alpha   90.00
_cell.angle_beta   90.00
_cell.angle_gamma   90.00
#
_symmetry.space_group_name_H-M   'P 1'
#
loop_
_entity.id
_entity.type
_entity.pdbx_description
1 polymer ?
#
loop_
_entity_poly.entity_id
_entity_poly.type
_entity_poly.pdbx_seq_one_letter_code
_entity_poly.pdbx_strand_id
1 'polypeptide(L)'
;MSTITINGRSLDAQAFRDEAISFTDMMAKNARLDEPLPAGQDLSEAEDEELQTQVRAMNVLPRQAKSIMLAAFCAKHASKLAQNLRDLSLETQPKAFSSHVQILSLLPEASEEPYYRMFLSSPDSRLLTNLIGNAFTRGLLWRNPSGPGFLCGLIIELLFWCDTSEGDDKKSAMDASIRRRVARKIASIKAHNNFQLLPVTQKADIERLDGILTIIEQMPEDFYLKSTRDHLLGRQDCCANQECVDHPTMRCARCRSVEYCGKKCQAKHWKNGHKVRCFAYE
;
A
#
# COMPACT_ATOMS: atom_id res chain seq x y z
N MET A 1 -22.72 1.24 24.33
CA MET A 1 -21.53 0.70 23.63
C MET A 1 -21.74 0.94 22.15
N SER A 2 -20.71 1.38 21.41
CA SER A 2 -20.83 1.59 19.95
C SER A 2 -20.62 0.27 19.23
N THR A 3 -21.53 -0.12 18.35
CA THR A 3 -21.43 -1.38 17.60
C THR A 3 -21.06 -1.15 16.13
N ILE A 4 -20.45 -2.16 15.50
CA ILE A 4 -20.21 -2.23 14.06
C ILE A 4 -20.84 -3.50 13.51
N THR A 5 -21.48 -3.41 12.33
CA THR A 5 -22.07 -4.57 11.67
C THR A 5 -21.13 -5.10 10.60
N ILE A 6 -20.66 -6.33 10.75
CA ILE A 6 -19.85 -7.03 9.74
C ILE A 6 -20.59 -8.31 9.36
N ASN A 7 -20.93 -8.46 8.08
CA ASN A 7 -21.71 -9.58 7.55
C ASN A 7 -22.99 -9.89 8.37
N GLY A 8 -23.72 -8.84 8.79
CA GLY A 8 -24.94 -8.98 9.58
C GLY A 8 -24.75 -9.27 11.07
N ARG A 9 -23.50 -9.43 11.55
CA ARG A 9 -23.19 -9.57 12.98
C ARG A 9 -22.82 -8.23 13.59
N SER A 10 -23.47 -7.88 14.69
CA SER A 10 -23.14 -6.69 15.49
C SER A 10 -22.01 -7.02 16.46
N LEU A 11 -20.88 -6.32 16.32
CA LEU A 11 -19.68 -6.47 17.15
C LEU A 11 -19.46 -5.19 17.95
N ASP A 12 -18.84 -5.28 19.13
CA ASP A 12 -18.37 -4.09 19.82
C ASP A 12 -17.24 -3.43 19.02
N ALA A 13 -17.41 -2.15 18.72
CA ALA A 13 -16.51 -1.42 17.83
C ALA A 13 -15.12 -1.23 18.45
N GLN A 14 -15.02 -1.11 19.78
CA GLN A 14 -13.73 -0.94 20.45
C GLN A 14 -12.98 -2.27 20.50
N ALA A 15 -13.65 -3.35 20.91
CA ALA A 15 -13.07 -4.69 20.90
C ALA A 15 -12.57 -5.09 19.50
N PHE A 16 -13.35 -4.81 18.46
CA PHE A 16 -12.93 -5.09 17.08
C PHE A 16 -11.72 -4.26 16.64
N ARG A 17 -11.66 -2.98 17.04
CA ARG A 17 -10.50 -2.13 16.77
C ARG A 17 -9.24 -2.67 17.47
N ASP A 18 -9.37 -3.12 18.71
CA ASP A 18 -8.24 -3.63 19.49
C ASP A 18 -7.77 -4.99 18.95
N GLU A 19 -8.69 -5.83 18.47
CA GLU A 19 -8.37 -7.06 17.73
C GLU A 19 -7.64 -6.75 16.41
N ALA A 20 -8.10 -5.76 15.64
CA ALA A 20 -7.42 -5.34 14.42
C ALA A 20 -5.99 -4.86 14.70
N ILE A 21 -5.78 -4.07 15.76
CA ILE A 21 -4.44 -3.63 16.18
C ILE A 21 -3.57 -4.83 16.56
N SER A 22 -4.08 -5.71 17.41
CA SER A 22 -3.37 -6.92 17.85
C SER A 22 -2.95 -7.79 16.66
N PHE A 23 -3.83 -7.99 15.70
CA PHE A 23 -3.53 -8.72 14.47
C PHE A 23 -2.39 -8.05 13.67
N THR A 24 -2.43 -6.73 13.51
CA THR A 24 -1.39 -6.00 12.77
C THR A 24 -0.05 -5.99 13.49
N ASP A 25 -0.05 -5.92 14.82
CA ASP A 25 1.16 -5.99 15.64
C ASP A 25 1.78 -7.40 15.57
N MET A 26 0.94 -8.44 15.56
CA MET A 26 1.40 -9.81 15.32
C MET A 26 1.99 -9.97 13.92
N MET A 27 1.38 -9.37 12.88
CA MET A 27 1.93 -9.39 11.53
C MET A 27 3.27 -8.67 11.43
N ALA A 28 3.39 -7.50 12.06
CA ALA A 28 4.63 -6.74 12.12
C ALA A 28 5.73 -7.54 12.83
N LYS A 29 5.41 -8.20 13.96
CA LYS A 29 6.33 -9.08 14.67
C LYS A 29 6.80 -10.25 13.80
N ASN A 30 5.87 -10.98 13.17
CA ASN A 30 6.19 -12.14 12.33
C ASN A 30 6.97 -11.73 11.06
N ALA A 31 6.73 -10.52 10.55
CA ALA A 31 7.54 -9.93 9.48
C ALA A 31 8.87 -9.35 9.98
N ARG A 32 9.24 -9.54 11.25
CA ARG A 32 10.49 -9.04 11.85
C ARG A 32 10.61 -7.51 11.74
N LEU A 33 9.50 -6.78 11.79
CA LEU A 33 9.51 -5.32 11.72
C LEU A 33 10.16 -4.72 12.97
N ASP A 34 9.79 -5.23 14.15
CA ASP A 34 10.30 -4.71 15.43
C ASP A 34 11.69 -5.22 15.81
N GLU A 35 12.04 -6.42 15.35
CA GLU A 35 13.33 -7.05 15.57
C GLU A 35 13.92 -7.48 14.22
N PRO A 36 14.49 -6.54 13.44
CA PRO A 36 15.02 -6.80 12.11
C PRO A 36 16.02 -7.96 12.09
N LEU A 37 16.04 -8.70 10.99
CA LEU A 37 16.99 -9.79 10.80
C LEU A 37 18.43 -9.26 10.73
N PRO A 38 19.42 -9.98 11.28
CA PRO A 38 20.82 -9.69 11.04
C PRO A 38 21.16 -9.72 9.54
N ALA A 39 22.16 -8.92 9.13
CA ALA A 39 22.62 -8.90 7.75
C ALA A 39 23.01 -10.30 7.27
N GLY A 40 22.48 -10.71 6.12
CA GLY A 40 22.73 -12.01 5.51
C GLY A 40 21.97 -13.19 6.13
N GLN A 41 21.17 -12.97 7.17
CA GLN A 41 20.29 -13.99 7.74
C GLN A 41 18.86 -13.79 7.23
N ASP A 42 18.34 -14.78 6.52
CA ASP A 42 16.95 -14.78 6.07
C ASP A 42 15.99 -15.35 7.12
N LEU A 43 14.69 -15.27 6.86
CA LEU A 43 13.67 -15.97 7.65
C LEU A 43 13.93 -17.49 7.65
N SER A 44 13.84 -18.10 8.82
CA SER A 44 13.77 -19.56 8.92
C SER A 44 12.49 -20.09 8.23
N GLU A 45 12.46 -21.37 7.87
CA GLU A 45 11.26 -21.97 7.26
C GLU A 45 10.01 -21.81 8.15
N ALA A 46 10.17 -21.98 9.46
CA ALA A 46 9.07 -21.86 10.41
C ALA A 46 8.55 -20.41 10.52
N GLU A 47 9.45 -19.42 10.60
CA GLU A 47 9.06 -18.01 10.60
C GLU A 47 8.37 -17.61 9.28
N ASP A 48 8.89 -18.12 8.16
CA ASP A 48 8.32 -17.87 6.84
C ASP A 48 6.91 -18.46 6.71
N GLU A 49 6.72 -19.70 7.13
CA GLU A 49 5.43 -20.39 7.10
C GLU A 49 4.39 -19.69 7.99
N GLU A 50 4.78 -19.29 9.20
CA GLU A 50 3.92 -18.56 10.14
C GLU A 50 3.45 -17.23 9.53
N LEU A 51 4.40 -16.43 8.99
CA LEU A 51 4.07 -15.17 8.33
C LEU A 51 3.15 -15.37 7.12
N GLN A 52 3.46 -16.33 6.26
CA GLN A 52 2.64 -16.59 5.07
C GLN A 52 1.24 -17.10 5.44
N THR A 53 1.11 -17.88 6.52
CA THR A 53 -0.19 -18.30 7.04
C THR A 53 -1.02 -17.11 7.49
N GLN A 54 -0.41 -16.16 8.19
CA GLN A 54 -1.10 -14.94 8.62
C GLN A 54 -1.50 -14.03 7.44
N VAL A 55 -0.62 -13.86 6.44
CA VAL A 55 -0.93 -13.09 5.23
C VAL A 55 -2.11 -13.73 4.47
N ARG A 56 -2.13 -15.05 4.33
CA ARG A 56 -3.26 -15.78 3.70
C ARG A 56 -4.54 -15.66 4.51
N ALA A 57 -4.46 -15.72 5.84
CA ALA A 57 -5.61 -15.54 6.72
C ALA A 57 -6.27 -14.17 6.54
N MET A 58 -5.49 -13.12 6.28
CA MET A 58 -6.05 -11.79 6.01
C MET A 58 -6.95 -11.75 4.77
N ASN A 59 -6.68 -12.60 3.78
CA ASN A 59 -7.43 -12.65 2.53
C ASN A 59 -8.81 -13.31 2.63
N VAL A 60 -9.04 -14.12 3.66
CA VAL A 60 -10.36 -14.74 3.89
C VAL A 60 -11.28 -13.85 4.74
N LEU A 61 -10.77 -12.73 5.26
CA LEU A 61 -11.55 -11.82 6.08
C LEU A 61 -12.61 -11.06 5.27
N PRO A 62 -13.76 -10.71 5.87
CA PRO A 62 -14.72 -9.82 5.26
C PRO A 62 -14.07 -8.49 4.84
N ARG A 63 -14.49 -7.93 3.70
CA ARG A 63 -13.91 -6.70 3.12
C ARG A 63 -13.78 -5.56 4.15
N GLN A 64 -14.80 -5.36 4.97
CA GLN A 64 -14.81 -4.32 6.02
C GLN A 64 -13.75 -4.57 7.10
N ALA A 65 -13.62 -5.81 7.57
CA ALA A 65 -12.63 -6.21 8.55
C ALA A 65 -11.21 -6.06 8.00
N LYS A 66 -10.96 -6.59 6.81
CA LYS A 66 -9.69 -6.47 6.09
C LYS A 66 -9.29 -5.00 5.93
N SER A 67 -10.23 -4.15 5.52
CA SER A 67 -9.97 -2.72 5.33
C SER A 67 -9.59 -2.00 6.63
N ILE A 68 -10.18 -2.36 7.76
CA ILE A 68 -9.82 -1.78 9.07
C ILE A 68 -8.43 -2.25 9.51
N MET A 69 -8.13 -3.54 9.33
CA MET A 69 -6.81 -4.10 9.66
C MET A 69 -5.72 -3.49 8.79
N LEU A 70 -5.92 -3.36 7.49
CA LEU A 70 -4.95 -2.72 6.60
C LEU A 70 -4.75 -1.24 6.93
N ALA A 71 -5.81 -0.51 7.32
CA ALA A 71 -5.67 0.87 7.80
C ALA A 71 -4.83 0.95 9.07
N ALA A 72 -5.03 0.03 10.02
CA ALA A 72 -4.24 -0.05 11.24
C ALA A 72 -2.76 -0.35 10.92
N PHE A 73 -2.51 -1.27 9.97
CA PHE A 73 -1.16 -1.60 9.52
C PHE A 73 -0.49 -0.40 8.87
N CYS A 74 -1.17 0.28 7.94
CA CYS A 74 -0.64 1.48 7.29
C CYS A 74 -0.29 2.58 8.29
N ALA A 75 -1.16 2.81 9.28
CA ALA A 75 -0.95 3.83 10.29
C ALA A 75 0.22 3.54 11.25
N LYS A 76 0.49 2.26 11.56
CA LYS A 76 1.48 1.88 12.58
C LYS A 76 2.81 1.38 12.01
N HIS A 77 2.78 0.69 10.88
CA HIS A 77 3.86 -0.21 10.46
C HIS A 77 4.41 0.05 9.05
N ALA A 78 3.76 0.87 8.22
CA ALA A 78 4.20 1.11 6.85
C ALA A 78 5.60 1.73 6.77
N SER A 79 5.89 2.75 7.59
CA SER A 79 7.22 3.38 7.63
C SER A 79 8.32 2.39 8.03
N LYS A 80 8.06 1.56 9.05
CA LYS A 80 9.00 0.55 9.54
C LYS A 80 9.23 -0.56 8.52
N LEU A 81 8.16 -1.01 7.85
CA LEU A 81 8.23 -1.97 6.75
C LEU A 81 9.13 -1.46 5.62
N ALA A 82 8.98 -0.19 5.23
CA ALA A 82 9.80 0.43 4.20
C ALA A 82 11.26 0.63 4.65
N GLN A 83 11.49 1.00 5.91
CA GLN A 83 12.83 1.07 6.48
C GLN A 83 13.54 -0.28 6.40
N ASN A 84 12.93 -1.34 6.96
CA ASN A 84 13.52 -2.67 6.93
C ASN A 84 13.76 -3.18 5.52
N LEU A 85 12.84 -2.91 4.58
CA LEU A 85 13.00 -3.33 3.19
C LEU A 85 14.26 -2.73 2.54
N ARG A 86 14.70 -1.52 2.93
CA ARG A 86 15.95 -0.92 2.42
C ARG A 86 17.20 -1.62 2.96
N ASP A 87 17.11 -2.18 4.16
CA ASP A 87 18.23 -2.85 4.83
C ASP A 87 18.36 -4.33 4.40
N LEU A 88 17.30 -4.90 3.81
CA LEU A 88 17.29 -6.27 3.32
C LEU A 88 17.98 -6.42 1.96
N SER A 89 18.69 -7.54 1.78
CA SER A 89 19.28 -7.94 0.49
C SER A 89 18.41 -8.99 -0.21
N LEU A 90 18.13 -8.78 -1.49
CA LEU A 90 17.39 -9.74 -2.32
C LEU A 90 18.15 -11.06 -2.52
N GLU A 91 19.48 -11.04 -2.42
CA GLU A 91 20.37 -12.18 -2.65
C GLU A 91 20.52 -13.05 -1.40
N THR A 92 20.68 -12.41 -0.24
CA THR A 92 20.97 -13.11 1.01
C THR A 92 19.75 -13.27 1.91
N GLN A 93 18.72 -12.43 1.72
CA GLN A 93 17.48 -12.45 2.49
C GLN A 93 16.22 -12.46 1.58
N PRO A 94 16.16 -13.32 0.55
CA PRO A 94 15.07 -13.31 -0.43
C PRO A 94 13.68 -13.53 0.17
N LYS A 95 13.53 -14.35 1.22
CA LYS A 95 12.22 -14.62 1.84
C LYS A 95 11.70 -13.42 2.59
N ALA A 96 12.53 -12.81 3.43
CA ALA A 96 12.21 -11.59 4.14
C ALA A 96 11.87 -10.46 3.15
N PHE A 97 12.74 -10.25 2.15
CA PHE A 97 12.57 -9.20 1.14
C PHE A 97 11.25 -9.40 0.37
N SER A 98 11.01 -10.61 -0.15
CA SER A 98 9.75 -10.92 -0.84
C SER A 98 8.52 -10.79 0.04
N SER A 99 8.60 -11.15 1.33
CA SER A 99 7.49 -10.96 2.27
C SER A 99 7.16 -9.49 2.49
N HIS A 100 8.19 -8.64 2.60
CA HIS A 100 7.99 -7.21 2.82
C HIS A 100 7.33 -6.56 1.60
N VAL A 101 7.83 -6.88 0.40
CA VAL A 101 7.20 -6.43 -0.86
C VAL A 101 5.79 -7.00 -1.02
N GLN A 102 5.56 -8.25 -0.64
CA GLN A 102 4.23 -8.86 -0.66
C GLN A 102 3.26 -8.08 0.24
N ILE A 103 3.63 -7.77 1.48
CA ILE A 103 2.78 -7.01 2.41
C ILE A 103 2.45 -5.63 1.81
N LEU A 104 3.44 -4.90 1.29
CA LEU A 104 3.21 -3.63 0.59
C LEU A 104 2.24 -3.78 -0.59
N SER A 105 2.37 -4.83 -1.39
CA SER A 105 1.50 -5.08 -2.55
C SER A 105 0.06 -5.46 -2.21
N LEU A 106 -0.21 -5.78 -0.94
CA LEU A 106 -1.55 -6.11 -0.44
C LEU A 106 -2.21 -4.96 0.31
N LEU A 107 -1.49 -3.84 0.50
CA LEU A 107 -2.07 -2.62 1.02
C LEU A 107 -3.12 -2.07 0.04
N PRO A 108 -4.17 -1.39 0.53
CA PRO A 108 -5.21 -0.80 -0.31
C PRO A 108 -4.64 0.32 -1.18
N GLU A 109 -5.38 0.74 -2.20
CA GLU A 109 -5.02 1.89 -3.02
C GLU A 109 -4.88 3.16 -2.15
N ALA A 110 -3.84 3.96 -2.37
CA ALA A 110 -3.64 5.20 -1.63
C ALA A 110 -4.69 6.27 -2.00
N SER A 111 -5.39 6.08 -3.12
CA SER A 111 -6.59 6.86 -3.45
C SER A 111 -7.76 6.63 -2.48
N GLU A 112 -7.78 5.49 -1.77
CA GLU A 112 -8.86 5.12 -0.83
C GLU A 112 -8.40 5.07 0.62
N GLU A 113 -7.11 4.81 0.88
CA GLU A 113 -6.55 4.67 2.23
C GLU A 113 -5.63 5.85 2.58
N PRO A 114 -6.11 6.81 3.40
CA PRO A 114 -5.37 8.02 3.67
C PRO A 114 -4.08 7.80 4.46
N TYR A 115 -3.98 6.78 5.34
CA TYR A 115 -2.71 6.51 6.03
C TYR A 115 -1.62 6.06 5.05
N TYR A 116 -2.00 5.22 4.07
CA TYR A 116 -1.05 4.73 3.07
C TYR A 116 -0.57 5.87 2.16
N ARG A 117 -1.50 6.71 1.71
CA ARG A 117 -1.18 7.91 0.94
C ARG A 117 -0.25 8.87 1.67
N MET A 118 -0.52 9.13 2.95
CA MET A 118 0.33 9.97 3.79
C MET A 118 1.75 9.40 3.86
N PHE A 119 1.87 8.09 4.09
CA PHE A 119 3.15 7.38 4.07
C PHE A 119 3.86 7.49 2.70
N LEU A 120 3.19 7.20 1.59
CA LEU A 120 3.78 7.28 0.25
C LEU A 120 4.19 8.71 -0.16
N SER A 121 3.58 9.72 0.45
CA SER A 121 3.92 11.13 0.24
C SER A 121 4.94 11.65 1.27
N SER A 122 5.37 10.81 2.22
CA SER A 122 6.32 11.19 3.26
C SER A 122 7.76 10.80 2.88
N PRO A 123 8.78 11.40 3.53
CA PRO A 123 10.17 10.99 3.39
C PRO A 123 10.44 9.52 3.71
N ASP A 124 9.56 8.86 4.48
CA ASP A 124 9.70 7.45 4.86
C ASP A 124 9.52 6.50 3.68
N SER A 125 8.98 6.97 2.55
CA SER A 125 8.84 6.21 1.30
C SER A 125 10.01 6.40 0.33
N ARG A 126 11.01 7.23 0.67
CA ARG A 126 12.12 7.57 -0.22
C ARG A 126 12.86 6.36 -0.78
N LEU A 127 13.25 6.38 -2.06
CA LEU A 127 13.92 5.28 -2.79
C LEU A 127 13.10 4.00 -2.96
N LEU A 128 11.91 3.90 -2.38
CA LEU A 128 11.11 2.67 -2.40
C LEU A 128 10.73 2.27 -3.83
N THR A 129 10.43 3.26 -4.68
CA THR A 129 10.10 3.07 -6.09
C THR A 129 11.24 2.40 -6.86
N ASN A 130 12.47 2.90 -6.70
CA ASN A 130 13.66 2.34 -7.33
C ASN A 130 14.01 0.95 -6.78
N LEU A 131 13.90 0.76 -5.46
CA LEU A 131 14.17 -0.51 -4.80
C LEU A 131 13.24 -1.62 -5.32
N ILE A 132 11.93 -1.37 -5.32
CA ILE A 132 10.92 -2.33 -5.78
C ILE A 132 11.00 -2.53 -7.29
N GLY A 133 11.17 -1.46 -8.07
CA GLY A 133 11.35 -1.55 -9.52
C GLY A 133 12.55 -2.42 -9.89
N ASN A 134 13.68 -2.24 -9.19
CA ASN A 134 14.86 -3.07 -9.41
C ASN A 134 14.60 -4.53 -9.02
N ALA A 135 14.04 -4.80 -7.84
CA ALA A 135 13.72 -6.16 -7.40
C ALA A 135 12.76 -6.89 -8.36
N PHE A 136 11.73 -6.19 -8.85
CA PHE A 136 10.80 -6.72 -9.86
C PHE A 136 11.53 -7.17 -11.13
N THR A 137 12.48 -6.37 -11.62
CA THR A 137 13.24 -6.70 -12.84
C THR A 137 14.23 -7.85 -12.64
N ARG A 138 14.70 -8.06 -11.40
CA ARG A 138 15.67 -9.11 -11.04
C ARG A 138 15.03 -10.46 -10.72
N GLY A 139 13.71 -10.57 -10.79
CA GLY A 139 13.00 -11.83 -10.54
C GLY A 139 12.72 -12.07 -9.06
N LEU A 140 12.26 -11.04 -8.34
CA LEU A 140 11.66 -11.17 -7.01
C LEU A 140 10.76 -12.41 -6.92
N LEU A 141 10.90 -13.20 -5.86
CA LEU A 141 10.04 -14.38 -5.64
C LEU A 141 8.60 -13.92 -5.36
N TRP A 142 7.66 -14.38 -6.20
CA TRP A 142 6.24 -14.08 -6.05
C TRP A 142 5.63 -14.98 -4.99
N ARG A 143 4.87 -14.39 -4.07
CA ARG A 143 4.28 -15.11 -2.93
C ARG A 143 2.77 -14.96 -2.95
N ASN A 144 2.06 -16.10 -2.96
CA ASN A 144 0.61 -16.12 -2.85
C ASN A 144 0.19 -15.49 -1.50
N PRO A 145 -0.75 -14.55 -1.48
CA PRO A 145 -1.74 -14.24 -2.54
C PRO A 145 -1.34 -13.17 -3.56
N SER A 146 -0.17 -12.56 -3.39
CA SER A 146 0.39 -11.64 -4.37
C SER A 146 0.85 -12.38 -5.64
N GLY A 147 1.04 -11.62 -6.70
CA GLY A 147 1.40 -12.07 -8.03
C GLY A 147 1.92 -10.90 -8.86
N PRO A 148 2.22 -11.10 -10.14
CA PRO A 148 2.81 -10.05 -10.98
C PRO A 148 1.90 -8.84 -11.08
N GLY A 149 0.58 -9.04 -11.14
CA GLY A 149 -0.40 -7.95 -11.17
C GLY A 149 -0.37 -7.12 -9.90
N PHE A 150 -0.30 -7.75 -8.72
CA PHE A 150 -0.20 -7.02 -7.44
C PHE A 150 1.10 -6.21 -7.34
N LEU A 151 2.22 -6.75 -7.83
CA LEU A 151 3.47 -5.99 -7.89
C LEU A 151 3.39 -4.82 -8.87
N CYS A 152 2.73 -5.01 -10.01
CA CYS A 152 2.44 -3.90 -10.93
C CYS A 152 1.55 -2.85 -10.28
N GLY A 153 0.49 -3.25 -9.57
CA GLY A 153 -0.36 -2.37 -8.77
C GLY A 153 0.43 -1.57 -7.74
N LEU A 154 1.32 -2.22 -6.99
CA LEU A 154 2.23 -1.55 -6.05
C LEU A 154 3.11 -0.51 -6.75
N ILE A 155 3.74 -0.87 -7.87
CA ILE A 155 4.56 0.09 -8.63
C ILE A 155 3.73 1.27 -9.11
N ILE A 156 2.48 1.07 -9.52
CA ILE A 156 1.57 2.16 -9.90
C ILE A 156 1.32 3.10 -8.72
N GLU A 157 1.03 2.58 -7.53
CA GLU A 157 0.86 3.42 -6.34
C GLU A 157 2.12 4.22 -6.02
N LEU A 158 3.31 3.60 -6.12
CA LEU A 158 4.58 4.31 -5.91
C LEU A 158 4.81 5.41 -6.94
N LEU A 159 4.52 5.16 -8.22
CA LEU A 159 4.64 6.16 -9.27
C LEU A 159 3.67 7.33 -9.05
N PHE A 160 2.43 7.06 -8.64
CA PHE A 160 1.45 8.12 -8.44
C PHE A 160 1.67 8.93 -7.18
N TRP A 161 2.21 8.37 -6.11
CA TRP A 161 2.21 9.04 -4.79
C TRP A 161 3.58 9.45 -4.28
N CYS A 162 4.68 8.79 -4.67
CA CYS A 162 6.02 9.18 -4.24
C CYS A 162 6.52 10.46 -4.94
N ASP A 163 7.50 11.12 -4.33
CA ASP A 163 8.06 12.38 -4.84
C ASP A 163 8.83 12.17 -6.16
N THR A 164 8.38 12.85 -7.21
CA THR A 164 8.94 12.73 -8.55
C THR A 164 10.35 13.29 -8.64
N SER A 165 10.74 14.16 -7.71
CA SER A 165 12.10 14.69 -7.62
C SER A 165 13.15 13.67 -7.21
N GLU A 166 12.74 12.48 -6.74
CA GLU A 166 13.66 11.38 -6.39
C GLU A 166 14.25 10.67 -7.61
N GLY A 167 13.57 10.68 -8.76
CA GLY A 167 14.07 10.08 -9.98
C GLY A 167 15.10 10.97 -10.69
N ASP A 168 16.08 10.33 -11.32
CA ASP A 168 17.18 11.00 -12.04
C ASP A 168 16.74 12.04 -13.09
N ASP A 169 15.63 11.81 -13.78
CA ASP A 169 15.09 12.70 -14.81
C ASP A 169 13.84 13.48 -14.37
N LYS A 170 13.45 13.35 -13.09
CA LYS A 170 12.29 14.00 -12.46
C LYS A 170 10.94 13.70 -13.12
N LYS A 171 10.85 12.72 -14.02
CA LYS A 171 9.57 12.32 -14.64
C LYS A 171 8.70 11.48 -13.72
N SER A 172 9.32 10.82 -12.74
CA SER A 172 8.69 10.00 -11.71
C SER A 172 9.68 9.75 -10.57
N ALA A 173 9.23 9.17 -9.46
CA ALA A 173 10.09 8.72 -8.36
C ALA A 173 11.01 7.52 -8.72
N MET A 174 10.89 6.97 -9.93
CA MET A 174 11.73 5.87 -10.44
C MET A 174 12.73 6.39 -11.46
N ASP A 175 13.99 5.98 -11.38
CA ASP A 175 15.02 6.35 -12.36
C ASP A 175 14.67 5.84 -13.75
N ALA A 176 15.01 6.62 -14.78
CA ALA A 176 14.73 6.31 -16.18
C ALA A 176 15.34 4.96 -16.61
N SER A 177 16.50 4.59 -16.06
CA SER A 177 17.13 3.29 -16.35
C SER A 177 16.32 2.11 -15.76
N ILE A 178 15.78 2.27 -14.55
CA ILE A 178 14.98 1.26 -13.86
C ILE A 178 13.60 1.16 -14.53
N ARG A 179 12.94 2.28 -14.84
CA ARG A 179 11.67 2.30 -15.58
C ARG A 179 11.74 1.52 -16.89
N ARG A 180 12.80 1.73 -17.69
CA ARG A 180 13.03 0.99 -18.94
C ARG A 180 13.22 -0.51 -18.71
N ARG A 181 13.88 -0.91 -17.62
CA ARG A 181 13.99 -2.34 -17.26
C ARG A 181 12.63 -2.92 -16.85
N VAL A 182 11.84 -2.19 -16.08
CA VAL A 182 10.48 -2.59 -15.68
C VAL A 182 9.60 -2.77 -16.91
N ALA A 183 9.60 -1.81 -17.85
CA ALA A 183 8.85 -1.91 -19.10
C ALA A 183 9.24 -3.16 -19.91
N ARG A 184 10.55 -3.45 -20.06
CA ARG A 184 11.01 -4.68 -20.71
C ARG A 184 10.55 -5.95 -19.98
N LYS A 185 10.56 -5.95 -18.65
CA LYS A 185 10.09 -7.09 -17.85
C LYS A 185 8.59 -7.31 -18.04
N ILE A 186 7.79 -6.24 -18.09
CA ILE A 186 6.34 -6.30 -18.39
C ILE A 186 6.10 -6.87 -19.79
N ALA A 187 6.80 -6.37 -20.81
CA ALA A 187 6.70 -6.90 -22.16
C ALA A 187 7.03 -8.42 -22.22
N SER A 188 8.06 -8.85 -21.50
CA SER A 188 8.40 -10.28 -21.36
C SER A 188 7.31 -11.09 -20.66
N ILE A 189 6.67 -10.57 -19.61
CA ILE A 189 5.54 -11.22 -18.93
C ILE A 189 4.36 -11.38 -19.90
N LYS A 190 4.00 -10.31 -20.62
CA LYS A 190 2.88 -10.30 -21.59
C LYS A 190 3.09 -11.27 -22.76
N ALA A 191 4.34 -11.44 -23.20
CA ALA A 191 4.69 -12.34 -24.29
C ALA A 191 4.66 -13.83 -23.88
N HIS A 192 4.67 -14.14 -22.58
CA HIS A 192 4.66 -15.52 -22.10
C HIS A 192 3.26 -16.14 -22.20
N ASN A 193 3.15 -17.39 -22.65
CA ASN A 193 1.86 -18.09 -22.83
C ASN A 193 0.98 -18.09 -21.56
N ASN A 194 1.61 -18.22 -20.40
CA ASN A 194 0.93 -18.19 -19.10
C ASN A 194 0.27 -16.84 -18.75
N PHE A 195 0.58 -15.75 -19.46
CA PHE A 195 -0.07 -14.46 -19.23
C PHE A 195 -1.59 -14.57 -19.35
N GLN A 196 -2.08 -15.33 -20.34
CA GLN A 196 -3.52 -15.50 -20.57
C GLN A 196 -4.22 -16.22 -19.41
N LEU A 197 -3.49 -17.06 -18.68
CA LEU A 197 -3.97 -17.82 -17.52
C LEU A 197 -4.05 -16.99 -16.24
N LEU A 198 -3.48 -15.78 -16.23
CA LEU A 198 -3.55 -14.90 -15.06
C LEU A 198 -4.99 -14.42 -14.83
N PRO A 199 -5.40 -14.21 -13.56
CA PRO A 199 -6.67 -13.57 -13.24
C PRO A 199 -6.83 -12.22 -13.95
N VAL A 200 -8.06 -11.87 -14.33
CA VAL A 200 -8.38 -10.64 -15.08
C VAL A 200 -7.83 -9.40 -14.38
N THR A 201 -7.97 -9.32 -13.05
CA THR A 201 -7.45 -8.19 -12.26
C THR A 201 -5.93 -8.06 -12.37
N GLN A 202 -5.19 -9.18 -12.35
CA GLN A 202 -3.75 -9.14 -12.48
C GLN A 202 -3.29 -8.73 -13.89
N LYS A 203 -3.98 -9.20 -14.93
CA LYS A 203 -3.72 -8.76 -16.30
C LYS A 203 -3.95 -7.27 -16.45
N ALA A 204 -5.04 -6.76 -15.88
CA ALA A 204 -5.39 -5.35 -15.92
C ALA A 204 -4.30 -4.47 -15.29
N ASP A 205 -3.75 -4.84 -14.12
CA ASP A 205 -2.66 -4.07 -13.51
C ASP A 205 -1.34 -4.12 -14.29
N ILE A 206 -1.03 -5.26 -14.93
CA ILE A 206 0.14 -5.38 -15.81
C ILE A 206 0.00 -4.45 -17.02
N GLU A 207 -1.17 -4.46 -17.66
CA GLU A 207 -1.46 -3.58 -18.81
C GLU A 207 -1.54 -2.10 -18.41
N ARG A 208 -2.11 -1.80 -17.24
CA ARG A 208 -2.17 -0.45 -16.67
C ARG A 208 -0.78 0.11 -16.44
N LEU A 209 0.13 -0.65 -15.84
CA LEU A 209 1.51 -0.21 -15.62
C LEU A 209 2.26 -0.01 -16.95
N ASP A 210 2.07 -0.90 -17.93
CA ASP A 210 2.65 -0.77 -19.27
C ASP A 210 2.24 0.55 -19.95
N GLY A 211 0.95 0.87 -19.90
CA GLY A 211 0.40 2.13 -20.39
C GLY A 211 0.98 3.34 -19.65
N ILE A 212 1.00 3.31 -18.32
CA ILE A 212 1.55 4.39 -17.48
C ILE A 212 3.02 4.66 -17.83
N LEU A 213 3.86 3.63 -17.90
CA LEU A 213 5.27 3.79 -18.24
C LEU A 213 5.45 4.39 -19.63
N THR A 214 4.63 3.97 -20.60
CA THR A 214 4.65 4.53 -21.97
C THR A 214 4.35 6.03 -21.95
N ILE A 215 3.32 6.46 -21.21
CA ILE A 215 2.94 7.87 -21.13
C ILE A 215 3.99 8.71 -20.39
N ILE A 216 4.57 8.20 -19.30
CA ILE A 216 5.66 8.89 -18.56
C ILE A 216 6.82 9.19 -19.52
N GLU A 217 7.23 8.23 -20.35
CA GLU A 217 8.34 8.43 -21.29
C GLU A 217 8.03 9.47 -22.37
N GLN A 218 6.76 9.57 -22.79
CA GLN A 218 6.31 10.50 -23.85
C GLN A 218 6.04 11.92 -23.35
N MET A 219 5.69 12.10 -22.08
CA MET A 219 5.35 13.40 -21.53
C MET A 219 6.60 14.14 -21.02
N PRO A 220 6.57 15.49 -21.05
CA PRO A 220 7.61 16.31 -20.43
C PRO A 220 7.47 16.27 -18.90
N GLU A 221 8.62 16.26 -18.21
CA GLU A 221 8.69 16.32 -16.74
C GLU A 221 7.75 15.29 -16.08
N ASP A 222 7.12 15.66 -14.97
CA ASP A 222 6.16 14.81 -14.25
C ASP A 222 4.69 15.08 -14.58
N PHE A 223 4.41 15.78 -15.70
CA PHE A 223 3.08 16.30 -16.02
C PHE A 223 1.96 15.25 -15.89
N TYR A 224 2.18 14.05 -16.44
CA TYR A 224 1.19 12.98 -16.38
C TYR A 224 0.89 12.53 -14.95
N LEU A 225 1.93 12.30 -14.14
CA LEU A 225 1.78 11.84 -12.77
C LEU A 225 1.18 12.92 -11.89
N LYS A 226 1.63 14.17 -12.04
CA LYS A 226 1.07 15.32 -11.34
C LYS A 226 -0.41 15.52 -11.67
N SER A 227 -0.77 15.57 -12.95
CA SER A 227 -2.17 15.74 -13.37
C SER A 227 -3.06 14.60 -12.87
N THR A 228 -2.57 13.36 -12.91
CA THR A 228 -3.30 12.20 -12.39
C THR A 228 -3.46 12.27 -10.88
N ARG A 229 -2.39 12.62 -10.14
CA ARG A 229 -2.42 12.81 -8.70
C ARG A 229 -3.40 13.91 -8.30
N ASP A 230 -3.37 15.06 -8.98
CA ASP A 230 -4.28 16.18 -8.74
C ASP A 230 -5.74 15.76 -8.97
N HIS A 231 -6.03 14.97 -10.01
CA HIS A 231 -7.37 14.41 -10.23
C HIS A 231 -7.79 13.42 -9.13
N LEU A 232 -6.88 12.56 -8.66
CA LEU A 232 -7.13 11.63 -7.56
C LEU A 232 -7.34 12.36 -6.22
N LEU A 233 -6.62 13.45 -5.99
CA LEU A 233 -6.75 14.32 -4.81
C LEU A 233 -8.03 15.16 -4.88
N GLY A 234 -8.39 15.69 -6.04
CA GLY A 234 -9.63 16.45 -6.22
C GLY A 234 -10.89 15.62 -5.97
N ARG A 235 -10.82 14.29 -6.10
CA ARG A 235 -11.88 13.37 -5.64
C ARG A 235 -11.95 13.24 -4.10
N GLN A 236 -10.94 13.71 -3.39
CA GLN A 236 -10.76 13.57 -1.95
C GLN A 236 -10.80 14.90 -1.17
N ASP A 237 -10.78 16.05 -1.83
CA ASP A 237 -10.93 17.40 -1.22
C ASP A 237 -12.36 17.67 -0.68
N CYS A 238 -13.13 16.62 -0.43
CA CYS A 238 -14.47 16.69 0.13
C CYS A 238 -14.45 16.42 1.63
N CYS A 239 -15.45 16.95 2.33
CA CYS A 239 -15.73 16.57 3.70
C CYS A 239 -15.85 15.04 3.83
N ALA A 240 -15.17 14.43 4.81
CA ALA A 240 -15.19 12.97 4.99
C ALA A 240 -16.58 12.40 5.38
N ASN A 241 -17.55 13.26 5.68
CA ASN A 241 -18.95 12.88 5.67
C ASN A 241 -19.43 12.79 4.22
N GLN A 242 -19.58 11.58 3.68
CA GLN A 242 -19.91 11.31 2.27
C GLN A 242 -21.17 12.03 1.73
N GLU A 243 -22.08 12.43 2.61
CA GLU A 243 -23.31 13.17 2.23
C GLU A 243 -23.12 14.69 2.21
N CYS A 244 -21.91 15.20 2.51
CA CYS A 244 -21.62 16.62 2.62
C CYS A 244 -20.86 17.12 1.37
N VAL A 245 -21.34 18.22 0.80
CA VAL A 245 -20.76 18.87 -0.38
C VAL A 245 -19.90 20.09 -0.04
N ASP A 246 -19.79 20.43 1.24
CA ASP A 246 -19.01 21.58 1.70
C ASP A 246 -17.52 21.27 1.72
N HIS A 247 -16.71 22.30 1.46
CA HIS A 247 -15.27 22.21 1.55
C HIS A 247 -14.82 22.02 3.01
N PRO A 248 -13.84 21.16 3.26
CA PRO A 248 -13.31 20.96 4.60
C PRO A 248 -12.59 22.21 5.12
N THR A 249 -12.72 22.48 6.42
CA THR A 249 -12.08 23.60 7.12
C THR A 249 -11.28 23.14 8.35
N MET A 250 -11.41 21.87 8.73
CA MET A 250 -10.71 21.29 9.87
C MET A 250 -10.34 19.83 9.60
N ARG A 251 -9.24 19.37 10.21
CA ARG A 251 -8.81 17.96 10.18
C ARG A 251 -9.20 17.22 11.44
N CYS A 252 -9.27 15.90 11.38
CA CYS A 252 -9.34 15.10 12.60
C CYS A 252 -8.08 15.34 13.46
N ALA A 253 -8.28 15.84 14.69
CA ALA A 253 -7.16 16.20 15.57
C ALA A 253 -6.24 15.01 15.92
N ARG A 254 -6.78 13.78 15.88
CA ARG A 254 -6.05 12.55 16.23
C ARG A 254 -5.26 11.98 15.04
N CYS A 255 -5.95 11.60 13.97
CA CYS A 255 -5.32 10.91 12.84
C CYS A 255 -4.79 11.85 11.76
N ARG A 256 -5.27 13.10 11.70
CA ARG A 256 -4.96 14.10 10.66
C ARG A 256 -5.19 13.65 9.21
N SER A 257 -5.70 12.44 8.99
CA SER A 257 -5.82 11.76 7.70
C SER A 257 -7.14 12.03 6.98
N VAL A 258 -8.12 12.62 7.67
CA VAL A 258 -9.43 12.99 7.13
C VAL A 258 -9.82 14.40 7.55
N GLU A 259 -10.58 15.06 6.68
CA GLU A 259 -10.99 16.45 6.83
C GLU A 259 -12.51 16.61 6.91
N TYR A 260 -12.96 17.71 7.51
CA TYR A 260 -14.37 18.01 7.78
C TYR A 260 -14.66 19.48 7.57
N CYS A 261 -15.86 19.82 7.09
CA CYS A 261 -16.34 21.20 7.06
C CYS A 261 -16.72 21.74 8.45
N GLY A 262 -16.87 20.86 9.45
CA GLY A 262 -17.16 21.24 10.83
C GLY A 262 -17.48 20.07 11.77
N LYS A 263 -17.69 20.39 13.05
CA LYS A 263 -17.90 19.40 14.14
C LYS A 263 -19.09 18.47 13.93
N LYS A 264 -20.15 18.92 13.24
CA LYS A 264 -21.33 18.09 12.93
C LYS A 264 -20.96 16.91 12.01
N CYS A 265 -20.27 17.20 10.91
CA CYS A 265 -19.80 16.19 9.97
C CYS A 265 -18.77 15.27 10.60
N GLN A 266 -17.87 15.82 11.44
CA GLN A 266 -16.95 15.01 12.23
C GLN A 266 -17.69 14.02 13.14
N ALA A 267 -18.68 14.47 13.91
CA ALA A 267 -19.44 13.61 14.82
C ALA A 267 -20.25 12.53 14.06
N LYS A 268 -20.78 12.86 12.88
CA LYS A 268 -21.49 11.90 12.02
C LYS A 268 -20.53 10.84 11.47
N HIS A 269 -19.42 11.25 10.85
CA HIS A 269 -18.41 10.32 10.34
C HIS A 269 -17.79 9.46 11.46
N TRP A 270 -17.59 10.04 12.65
CA TRP A 270 -17.15 9.32 13.84
C TRP A 270 -18.06 8.13 14.18
N LYS A 271 -19.38 8.36 14.20
CA LYS A 271 -20.39 7.33 14.44
C LYS A 271 -20.48 6.33 13.28
N ASN A 272 -20.24 6.76 12.05
CA ASN A 272 -20.29 5.95 10.84
C ASN A 272 -19.03 5.11 10.60
N GLY A 273 -18.20 4.88 11.62
CA GLY A 273 -17.07 3.95 11.55
C GLY A 273 -15.69 4.60 11.58
N HIS A 274 -15.57 5.93 11.51
CA HIS A 274 -14.23 6.54 11.67
C HIS A 274 -13.63 6.22 13.05
N LYS A 275 -14.44 6.07 14.09
CA LYS A 275 -13.97 5.68 15.43
C LYS A 275 -13.08 4.42 15.42
N VAL A 276 -13.41 3.42 14.60
CA VAL A 276 -12.63 2.16 14.53
C VAL A 276 -11.41 2.26 13.61
N ARG A 277 -11.37 3.26 12.72
CA ARG A 277 -10.26 3.54 11.79
C ARG A 277 -9.39 4.72 12.21
N CYS A 278 -9.67 5.34 13.35
CA CYS A 278 -8.93 6.49 13.83
C CYS A 278 -7.73 6.00 14.64
N PHE A 279 -6.58 5.99 14.00
CA PHE A 279 -5.27 5.70 14.58
C PHE A 279 -4.52 7.02 14.76
N ALA A 280 -3.71 7.12 15.81
CA ALA A 280 -2.87 8.31 15.95
C ALA A 280 -1.88 8.32 14.79
N TYR A 281 -1.66 9.49 14.21
CA TYR A 281 -0.52 9.68 13.32
C TYR A 281 0.66 10.01 14.21
N GLU A 282 1.57 9.04 14.37
CA GLU A 282 2.81 9.17 15.14
C GLU A 282 3.96 9.57 14.22
#